data_AF-A0A0A0DR72-F1
#
_entry.id   AF-A0A0A0DR72-F1
#
_cell.length_a   1.000
_cell.length_b   1.000
_cell.length_c   1.000
_cell.angle_alpha   90.00
_cell.angle_beta   90.00
_cell.angle_gamma   90.00
#
_symmetry.space_group_name_H-M   'P 1'
#
loop_
_entity.id
_entity.type
_entity.pdbx_description
1 polymer ?
#
loop_
_entity_poly.entity_id
_entity_poly.type
_entity_poly.pdbx_seq_one_letter_code
_entity_poly.pdbx_strand_id
1 'polypeptide(L)'
;MSAKVQVGKYYDALQRLIDRGEPISKASVAIEAGSKPGCIKPSRPAYGQLIDKIDEAAKLQQKAHVAVDPVQMLKQEKRDLVQRLNEALERELCLLHEVYTLREKTRQPEKKKVTVMRSIPKSS
;
A
#
# COMPACT_ATOMS: atom_id res chain seq x y z
N MET A 1 -21.02 -40.39 12.22
CA MET A 1 -19.95 -39.50 12.72
C MET A 1 -20.36 -38.98 14.09
N SER A 2 -19.59 -39.24 15.15
CA SER A 2 -19.92 -38.77 16.51
C SER A 2 -19.88 -37.24 16.58
N ALA A 3 -20.82 -36.62 17.30
CA ALA A 3 -20.91 -35.16 17.45
C ALA A 3 -19.60 -34.53 17.93
N LYS A 4 -18.81 -35.25 18.73
CA LYS A 4 -17.46 -34.81 19.19
C LYS A 4 -16.46 -34.64 18.03
N VAL A 5 -16.49 -35.54 17.05
CA VAL A 5 -15.60 -35.48 15.86
C VAL A 5 -15.96 -34.28 14.98
N GLN A 6 -17.24 -33.91 14.93
CA GLN A 6 -17.69 -32.75 14.17
C GLN A 6 -17.25 -31.44 14.82
N VAL A 7 -17.30 -31.34 16.15
CA VAL A 7 -16.84 -30.16 16.89
C VAL A 7 -15.34 -29.96 16.76
N GLY A 8 -14.54 -31.04 16.81
CA GLY A 8 -13.09 -30.95 16.63
C GLY A 8 -12.68 -30.29 15.32
N LYS A 9 -13.32 -30.66 14.20
CA LYS A 9 -13.05 -30.05 12.88
C LYS A 9 -13.30 -28.55 12.86
N TYR A 10 -14.28 -28.05 13.60
CA TYR A 10 -14.55 -26.61 13.67
C TYR A 10 -13.52 -25.87 14.52
N TYR A 11 -12.93 -26.50 15.54
CA TYR A 11 -11.81 -25.92 16.27
C TYR A 11 -10.56 -25.81 15.39
N ASP A 12 -10.24 -26.85 14.63
CA ASP A 12 -9.13 -26.81 13.67
C ASP A 12 -9.34 -25.72 12.61
N ALA A 13 -10.58 -25.58 12.12
CA ALA A 13 -10.95 -24.53 11.18
C ALA A 13 -10.86 -23.12 11.79
N LEU A 14 -11.29 -22.93 13.04
CA LEU A 14 -11.13 -21.67 13.76
C LEU A 14 -9.66 -21.28 13.87
N GLN A 15 -8.78 -22.23 14.22
CA GLN A 15 -7.34 -21.96 14.32
C GLN A 15 -6.74 -21.52 12.98
N ARG A 16 -7.09 -22.20 11.88
CA ARG A 16 -6.65 -21.81 10.53
C ARG A 16 -7.07 -20.38 10.16
N LEU A 17 -8.29 -19.98 10.51
CA LEU A 17 -8.79 -18.63 10.25
C LEU A 17 -8.03 -17.58 11.09
N ILE A 18 -7.72 -17.89 12.34
CA ILE A 18 -6.90 -17.04 13.21
C ILE A 18 -5.50 -16.87 12.61
N ASP A 19 -4.85 -17.96 12.20
CA ASP A 19 -3.50 -17.94 11.65
C ASP A 19 -3.41 -17.14 10.33
N ARG A 20 -4.46 -17.17 9.51
CA ARG A 20 -4.56 -16.38 8.27
C ARG A 20 -5.02 -14.94 8.48
N GLY A 21 -5.49 -14.59 9.68
CA GLY A 21 -6.07 -13.27 9.97
C GLY A 21 -7.36 -12.97 9.20
N GLU A 22 -8.06 -14.00 8.71
CA GLU A 22 -9.32 -13.86 7.96
C GLU A 22 -10.50 -13.52 8.88
N PRO A 23 -11.58 -12.90 8.38
CA PRO A 23 -12.71 -12.51 9.21
C PRO A 23 -13.34 -13.70 9.95
N ILE A 24 -13.32 -13.66 11.28
CA ILE A 24 -13.82 -14.74 12.12
C ILE A 24 -15.33 -14.58 12.37
N SER A 25 -16.10 -15.59 11.97
CA SER A 25 -17.54 -15.72 12.20
C SER A 25 -17.99 -17.18 12.19
N LYS A 26 -19.15 -17.46 12.78
CA LYS A 26 -19.75 -18.83 12.80
C LYS A 26 -19.94 -19.39 11.38
N ALA A 27 -20.26 -18.52 10.41
CA ALA A 27 -20.38 -18.91 9.01
C ALA A 27 -19.02 -19.23 8.38
N SER A 28 -18.01 -18.37 8.59
CA SER A 28 -16.65 -18.61 8.07
C SER A 28 -16.02 -19.90 8.62
N VAL A 29 -16.17 -20.18 9.92
CA VAL A 29 -15.66 -21.40 10.55
C VAL A 29 -16.34 -22.64 9.99
N ALA A 30 -17.65 -22.57 9.73
CA ALA A 30 -18.38 -23.66 9.10
C ALA A 30 -17.91 -23.92 7.67
N ILE A 31 -17.69 -22.86 6.88
CA ILE A 31 -17.19 -22.95 5.50
C ILE A 31 -15.78 -23.53 5.47
N GLU A 32 -14.89 -23.03 6.32
CA GLU A 32 -13.50 -23.50 6.43
C GLU A 32 -13.42 -24.99 6.82
N ALA A 33 -14.35 -25.45 7.67
CA ALA A 33 -14.47 -26.87 8.03
C ALA A 33 -15.15 -27.73 6.93
N GLY A 34 -15.43 -27.17 5.76
CA GLY A 34 -16.10 -27.86 4.64
C GLY A 34 -17.60 -28.09 4.84
N SER A 35 -18.23 -27.33 5.73
CA SER A 35 -19.66 -27.41 6.02
C SER A 35 -20.44 -26.24 5.43
N LYS A 36 -21.75 -26.39 5.31
CA LYS A 36 -22.62 -25.31 4.82
C LYS A 36 -22.67 -24.16 5.85
N PRO A 37 -22.82 -22.90 5.39
CA PRO A 37 -23.05 -21.79 6.29
C PRO A 37 -24.31 -22.05 7.13
N GLY A 38 -24.21 -21.85 8.45
CA GLY A 38 -25.32 -22.09 9.39
C GLY A 38 -25.37 -23.51 10.00
N CYS A 39 -24.39 -24.38 9.72
CA CYS A 39 -24.28 -25.69 10.40
C CYS A 39 -23.98 -25.57 11.90
N ILE A 40 -23.31 -24.49 12.34
CA ILE A 40 -23.05 -24.17 13.74
C ILE A 40 -24.27 -23.40 14.29
N LYS A 41 -25.17 -24.10 14.98
CA LYS A 41 -26.39 -23.51 15.55
C LYS A 41 -26.27 -23.30 17.07
N PRO A 42 -26.66 -22.13 17.60
CA PRO A 42 -26.57 -21.81 19.03
C PRO A 42 -27.52 -22.65 19.90
N SER A 43 -28.63 -23.12 19.34
CA SER A 43 -29.58 -23.98 20.06
C SER A 43 -29.01 -25.37 20.39
N ARG A 44 -27.86 -25.75 19.82
CA ARG A 44 -27.22 -27.05 20.07
C ARG A 44 -26.18 -26.89 21.18
N PRO A 45 -26.35 -27.53 22.35
CA PRO A 45 -25.43 -27.37 23.48
C PRO A 45 -24.01 -27.84 23.17
N ALA A 46 -23.84 -28.80 22.25
CA ALA A 46 -22.54 -29.28 21.79
C ALA A 46 -21.65 -28.18 21.15
N TYR A 47 -22.26 -27.07 20.68
CA TYR A 47 -21.53 -25.95 20.08
C TYR A 47 -21.35 -24.76 21.01
N GLY A 48 -21.88 -24.79 22.25
CA GLY A 48 -21.81 -23.64 23.16
C GLY A 48 -20.38 -23.13 23.37
N GLN A 49 -19.49 -24.01 23.85
CA GLN A 49 -18.08 -23.68 24.08
C GLN A 49 -17.35 -23.22 22.81
N LEU A 50 -17.69 -23.80 21.66
CA LEU A 50 -17.10 -23.41 20.37
C LEU A 50 -17.54 -22.01 19.98
N ILE A 51 -18.83 -21.70 20.14
CA ILE A 51 -19.40 -20.39 19.84
C ILE A 51 -18.75 -19.32 20.71
N ASP A 52 -18.56 -19.59 22.01
CA ASP A 52 -17.91 -18.66 22.92
C ASP A 52 -16.48 -18.36 22.45
N LYS A 53 -15.70 -19.37 22.07
CA LYS A 53 -14.35 -19.17 21.51
C LYS A 53 -14.35 -18.41 20.19
N ILE A 54 -15.32 -18.66 19.30
CA ILE A 54 -15.46 -17.92 18.04
C ILE A 54 -15.73 -16.45 18.34
N ASP A 55 -16.65 -16.16 19.27
CA ASP A 55 -17.04 -14.80 19.62
C ASP A 55 -15.89 -14.06 20.36
N GLU A 56 -15.09 -14.75 21.17
CA GLU A 56 -13.85 -14.21 21.75
C GLU A 56 -12.80 -13.88 20.69
N ALA A 57 -12.51 -14.81 19.78
CA ALA A 57 -11.52 -14.63 18.72
C ALA A 57 -11.93 -13.48 17.77
N ALA A 58 -13.21 -13.38 17.42
CA ALA A 58 -13.73 -12.28 16.62
C ALA A 58 -13.57 -10.92 17.33
N LYS A 59 -13.81 -10.85 18.65
CA LYS A 59 -13.58 -9.62 19.44
C LYS A 59 -12.11 -9.24 19.50
N LEU A 60 -11.20 -10.22 19.64
CA LEU A 60 -9.76 -9.98 19.64
C LEU A 60 -9.29 -9.44 18.28
N GLN A 61 -9.78 -10.02 17.18
CA GLN A 61 -9.48 -9.54 15.83
C GLN A 61 -9.98 -8.09 15.60
N GLN A 62 -11.19 -7.77 16.05
CA GLN A 62 -11.71 -6.40 15.95
C GLN A 62 -10.89 -5.41 16.76
N LYS A 63 -10.49 -5.77 17.99
CA LYS A 63 -9.63 -4.91 18.82
C LYS A 63 -8.26 -4.67 18.17
N ALA A 64 -7.68 -5.70 17.55
CA ALA A 64 -6.42 -5.57 16.82
C ALA A 64 -6.56 -4.64 15.59
N HIS A 65 -7.67 -4.73 14.85
CA HIS A 65 -7.92 -3.89 13.68
C HIS A 65 -8.22 -2.43 14.04
N VAL A 66 -8.83 -2.16 15.20
CA VAL A 66 -9.13 -0.77 15.65
C VAL A 66 -7.87 -0.05 16.17
N ALA A 67 -6.82 -0.79 16.55
CA ALA A 67 -5.60 -0.21 17.11
C ALA A 67 -4.72 0.54 16.09
N VAL A 68 -4.96 0.39 14.80
CA VAL A 68 -4.25 1.11 13.73
C VAL A 68 -5.30 1.70 12.82
N ASP A 69 -5.57 3.01 12.89
CA ASP A 69 -6.39 3.69 11.88
C ASP A 69 -5.53 3.84 10.61
N PRO A 70 -5.63 2.89 9.65
CA PRO A 70 -4.74 2.88 8.50
C PRO A 70 -5.06 4.05 7.56
N VAL A 71 -6.25 4.64 7.68
CA VAL A 71 -6.72 5.71 6.81
C VAL A 71 -5.94 6.99 7.05
N GLN A 72 -5.62 7.32 8.30
CA GLN A 72 -4.84 8.52 8.61
C GLN A 72 -3.40 8.39 8.16
N MET A 73 -2.79 7.23 8.38
CA MET A 73 -1.43 6.96 7.89
C MET A 73 -1.35 7.03 6.36
N LEU A 74 -2.28 6.39 5.66
CA LEU A 74 -2.34 6.42 4.19
C LEU A 74 -2.61 7.82 3.64
N LYS A 75 -3.43 8.63 4.34
CA LYS A 75 -3.65 10.04 3.97
C LYS A 75 -2.37 10.86 4.09
N GLN A 76 -1.60 10.64 5.16
CA GLN A 76 -0.34 11.32 5.35
C GLN A 76 0.68 10.92 4.30
N GLU A 77 0.83 9.61 4.05
CA GLU A 77 1.73 9.09 3.01
C GLU A 77 1.37 9.63 1.62
N LYS A 78 0.08 9.70 1.29
CA LYS A 78 -0.39 10.32 0.04
C LYS A 78 0.04 11.79 -0.08
N ARG A 79 -0.09 12.57 1.00
CA ARG A 79 0.33 13.99 1.00
C ARG A 79 1.82 14.12 0.78
N ASP A 80 2.62 13.31 1.47
CA ASP A 80 4.07 13.33 1.36
C ASP A 80 4.53 12.93 -0.05
N LEU A 81 3.89 11.94 -0.67
CA LEU A 81 4.16 11.54 -2.06
C LEU A 81 3.82 12.65 -3.06
N VAL A 82 2.67 13.31 -2.91
CA VAL A 82 2.26 14.43 -3.77
C VAL A 82 3.24 15.59 -3.63
N GLN A 83 3.67 15.91 -2.40
CA GLN A 83 4.65 16.97 -2.17
C GLN A 83 5.98 16.65 -2.87
N ARG A 84 6.54 15.45 -2.66
CA ARG A 84 7.80 15.03 -3.30
C ARG A 84 7.72 15.05 -4.82
N LEU A 85 6.57 14.65 -5.38
CA LEU A 85 6.33 14.69 -6.82
C LEU A 85 6.36 16.12 -7.35
N ASN A 86 5.66 17.04 -6.67
CA ASN A 86 5.64 18.45 -7.06
C ASN A 86 7.04 19.07 -6.97
N GLU A 87 7.78 18.80 -5.89
CA GLU A 87 9.16 19.28 -5.71
C GLU A 87 10.13 18.71 -6.78
N ALA A 88 9.93 17.46 -7.20
CA ALA A 88 10.71 16.88 -8.30
C ALA A 88 10.38 17.55 -9.63
N LEU A 89 9.09 17.72 -9.93
CA LEU A 89 8.61 18.34 -11.17
C LEU A 89 9.08 19.80 -11.29
N GLU A 90 8.99 20.58 -10.21
CA GLU A 90 9.46 21.97 -10.19
C GLU A 90 10.95 22.06 -10.52
N ARG A 91 11.77 21.20 -9.90
CA ARG A 91 13.21 21.13 -10.18
C ARG A 91 13.49 20.77 -11.64
N GLU A 92 12.77 19.82 -12.21
CA GLU A 92 12.93 19.44 -13.61
C GLU A 92 12.58 20.58 -14.56
N LEU A 93 11.48 21.30 -14.30
CA LEU A 93 11.08 22.46 -15.10
C LEU A 93 12.13 23.58 -15.05
N CYS A 94 12.66 23.88 -13.86
CA CYS A 94 13.75 24.85 -13.70
C CYS A 94 14.99 24.44 -14.49
N LEU A 95 15.43 23.18 -14.37
CA LEU A 95 16.59 22.67 -15.08
C LEU A 95 16.39 22.69 -16.61
N LEU A 96 15.20 22.32 -17.10
CA LEU A 96 14.87 22.41 -18.53
C LEU A 96 14.94 23.86 -19.02
N HIS A 97 14.41 24.80 -18.24
CA HIS A 97 14.49 26.22 -18.56
C HIS A 97 15.94 26.70 -18.63
N GLU A 98 16.76 26.38 -17.63
CA GLU A 98 18.18 26.73 -17.61
C GLU A 98 18.94 26.16 -18.81
N VAL A 99 18.73 24.86 -19.12
CA VAL A 99 19.35 24.21 -20.28
C VAL A 99 18.95 24.91 -21.57
N TYR A 100 17.67 25.27 -21.73
CA TYR A 100 17.20 26.01 -22.89
C TYR A 100 17.88 27.38 -23.01
N THR A 101 17.89 28.16 -21.93
CA THR A 101 18.55 29.48 -21.89
C THR A 101 20.05 29.38 -22.17
N LEU A 102 20.73 28.37 -21.64
CA LEU A 102 22.15 28.14 -21.90
C LEU A 102 22.39 27.78 -23.36
N ARG A 103 21.57 26.90 -23.96
CA ARG A 103 21.66 26.55 -25.38
C ARG A 103 21.46 27.75 -26.30
N GLU A 104 20.49 28.62 -26.01
CA GLU A 104 20.29 29.88 -26.71
C GLU A 104 21.55 30.77 -26.59
N LYS A 105 22.07 30.92 -25.38
CA LYS A 105 23.30 31.69 -25.11
C LYS A 105 24.53 31.12 -25.79
N THR A 106 24.65 29.80 -26.00
CA THR A 106 25.79 29.20 -26.73
C THR A 106 25.59 29.18 -28.25
N ARG A 107 24.35 29.26 -28.74
CA ARG A 107 24.05 29.39 -30.17
C ARG A 107 24.38 30.78 -30.73
N GLN A 108 24.35 31.83 -29.90
CA GLN A 108 24.71 33.20 -30.27
C GLN A 108 26.22 33.52 -30.42
N PRO A 109 27.17 32.97 -29.62
CA PRO A 109 28.60 33.32 -29.66
C PRO A 109 29.34 32.80 -30.89
N GLU A 110 28.82 31.84 -31.65
CA GLU A 110 29.47 31.41 -32.91
C GLU A 110 29.40 32.50 -34.00
N LYS A 111 28.44 33.42 -33.94
CA LYS A 111 28.27 34.47 -34.95
C LYS A 111 29.18 35.69 -34.76
N LYS A 112 29.91 35.82 -33.64
CA LYS A 112 30.70 37.01 -33.29
C LYS A 112 32.22 36.82 -33.24
N LYS A 113 32.75 35.62 -33.53
CA LYS A 113 34.20 35.34 -33.49
C LYS A 113 34.91 35.32 -34.85
N VAL A 114 34.29 35.84 -35.90
CA VAL A 114 34.99 36.11 -37.17
C VAL A 114 34.82 37.58 -37.48
N THR A 115 35.80 38.43 -37.14
CA THR A 115 36.14 39.67 -37.87
C THR A 115 37.40 40.32 -37.23
N VAL A 116 38.41 40.51 -38.09
CA VAL A 116 39.66 41.30 -37.99
C VAL A 116 40.86 40.73 -37.21
N MET A 117 41.65 39.86 -37.86
CA MET A 117 43.11 39.98 -37.74
C MET A 117 43.57 41.13 -38.65
N ARG A 118 44.22 42.11 -38.03
CA ARG A 118 44.66 43.39 -38.58
C ARG A 118 45.67 43.20 -39.72
N SER A 119 45.51 44.00 -40.77
CA SER A 119 46.51 44.18 -41.82
C SER A 119 47.85 44.63 -41.22
N ILE A 120 48.91 43.92 -41.58
CA ILE A 120 50.29 44.31 -41.28
C ILE A 120 50.71 45.33 -42.34
N PRO A 121 51.15 46.55 -41.98
CA PRO A 121 51.63 47.51 -42.97
C PRO A 121 53.01 47.07 -43.49
N LYS A 122 53.20 47.12 -44.81
CA LYS A 122 54.50 46.93 -45.46
C LYS A 122 55.39 48.13 -45.15
N SER A 123 56.55 47.88 -44.55
CA SER A 123 57.65 48.85 -44.48
C SER A 123 58.52 48.74 -45.73
N SER A 124 58.94 49.92 -46.19
CA SER A 124 59.70 50.30 -47.39
C SER A 124 60.89 49.44 -47.78
#